data_AF-A0A1G6JMX7-F1
#
_entry.id   AF-A0A1G6JMX7-F1
#
_cell.length_a   1.000
_cell.length_b   1.000
_cell.length_c   1.000
_cell.angle_alpha   90.00
_cell.angle_beta   90.00
_cell.angle_gamma   90.00
#
_symmetry.space_group_name_H-M   'P 1'
#
loop_
_entity.id
_entity.type
_entity.pdbx_description
1 polymer ?
#
loop_
_entity_poly.entity_id
_entity_poly.type
_entity_poly.pdbx_seq_one_letter_code
_entity_poly.pdbx_strand_id
1 'polypeptide(L)'
;MALLQDLASRLAIPGLPDWTGLLALLLLLLVGLAYLLMPFSVFGLKGRLDSIEAQLDELQGELRLVSMRLADAPRRSSAAAEDWMDLPPVQPEPVRQPSWPQPARRGRAEPRLD
;
A
#
# COMPACT_ATOMS: atom_id res chain seq x y z
N MET A 1 -2.98 15.70 -37.31
CA MET A 1 -3.15 17.04 -36.70
C MET A 1 -4.41 17.74 -37.20
N ALA A 2 -4.60 17.92 -38.51
CA ALA A 2 -5.78 18.59 -39.07
C ALA A 2 -7.13 18.01 -38.61
N LEU A 3 -7.26 16.67 -38.54
CA LEU A 3 -8.49 16.00 -38.11
C LEU A 3 -8.84 16.23 -36.63
N LEU A 4 -7.83 16.32 -35.76
CA LEU A 4 -8.02 16.60 -34.32
C LEU A 4 -8.44 18.06 -34.09
N GLN A 5 -7.93 18.98 -34.90
CA GLN A 5 -8.33 20.39 -34.87
C GLN A 5 -9.76 20.58 -35.37
N ASP A 6 -10.18 19.85 -36.42
CA ASP A 6 -11.57 19.88 -36.90
C ASP A 6 -12.57 19.30 -35.89
N LEU A 7 -12.17 18.26 -35.15
CA LEU A 7 -12.98 17.73 -34.04
C LEU A 7 -13.06 18.71 -32.87
N ALA A 8 -11.95 19.37 -32.53
CA ALA A 8 -11.91 20.34 -31.45
C ALA A 8 -12.74 21.59 -31.76
N SER A 9 -12.73 22.09 -33.00
CA SER A 9 -13.52 23.25 -33.43
C SER A 9 -15.02 22.97 -33.46
N ARG A 10 -15.43 21.74 -33.83
CA ARG A 10 -16.85 21.31 -33.75
C ARG A 10 -17.35 21.17 -32.31
N LEU A 11 -16.44 20.85 -31.38
CA LEU A 11 -16.74 20.74 -29.95
C LEU A 11 -16.61 22.09 -29.22
N ALA A 12 -16.02 23.09 -29.88
CA ALA A 12 -15.91 24.44 -29.35
C ALA A 12 -17.29 25.12 -29.35
N ILE A 13 -17.71 25.55 -28.16
CA ILE A 13 -18.94 26.31 -27.96
C ILE A 13 -18.69 27.73 -28.50
N PRO A 14 -19.58 28.29 -29.36
CA PRO A 14 -19.39 29.62 -29.92
C PRO A 14 -19.29 30.66 -28.79
N GLY A 15 -18.12 31.27 -28.62
CA GLY A 15 -17.81 32.24 -27.57
C GLY A 15 -16.72 31.82 -26.57
N LEU A 16 -16.22 30.58 -26.63
CA LEU A 16 -15.12 30.10 -25.77
C LEU A 16 -13.82 29.88 -26.57
N PRO A 17 -12.63 30.04 -25.93
CA PRO A 17 -11.34 29.89 -26.60
C PRO A 17 -11.11 28.50 -27.20
N ASP A 18 -10.35 28.40 -28.29
CA ASP A 18 -10.10 27.15 -29.02
C ASP A 18 -9.46 26.03 -28.18
N TRP A 19 -8.73 26.36 -27.10
CA TRP A 19 -8.16 25.37 -26.18
C TRP A 19 -9.21 24.59 -25.40
N THR A 20 -10.44 25.11 -25.28
CA THR A 20 -11.54 24.47 -24.56
C THR A 20 -12.04 23.22 -25.28
N GLY A 21 -12.06 23.21 -26.62
CA GLY A 21 -12.38 22.03 -27.42
C GLY A 21 -11.37 20.91 -27.23
N LEU A 22 -10.07 21.24 -27.16
CA LEU A 22 -9.01 20.29 -26.81
C LEU A 22 -9.18 19.72 -25.39
N LEU A 23 -9.52 20.58 -24.42
CA LEU A 23 -9.74 20.16 -23.04
C LEU A 23 -10.96 19.24 -22.91
N ALA A 24 -12.04 19.56 -23.62
CA ALA A 24 -13.24 18.72 -23.68
C ALA A 24 -12.95 17.36 -24.33
N LEU A 25 -12.15 17.33 -25.40
CA LEU A 25 -11.74 16.09 -26.06
C LEU A 25 -10.84 15.23 -25.15
N LEU A 26 -9.91 15.86 -24.41
CA LEU A 26 -9.10 15.19 -23.40
C LEU A 26 -9.97 14.59 -22.28
N LEU A 27 -10.95 15.35 -21.79
CA LEU A 27 -11.85 14.89 -20.73
C LEU A 27 -12.76 13.76 -21.20
N LEU A 28 -13.30 13.85 -22.42
CA LEU A 28 -14.05 12.77 -23.05
C LEU A 28 -13.20 11.50 -23.20
N LEU A 29 -11.95 11.65 -23.63
CA LEU A 29 -11.00 10.53 -23.74
C LEU A 29 -10.73 9.88 -22.38
N LEU A 30 -10.50 10.69 -21.33
CA LEU A 30 -10.30 10.21 -19.96
C LEU A 30 -11.53 9.47 -19.44
N VAL A 31 -12.74 10.00 -19.68
CA VAL A 31 -13.99 9.34 -19.29
C VAL A 31 -14.18 8.02 -20.05
N GLY A 32 -13.92 8.00 -21.36
CA GLY A 32 -13.98 6.78 -22.16
C GLY A 32 -12.97 5.73 -21.68
N LEU A 33 -11.76 6.15 -21.35
CA LEU A 33 -10.72 5.29 -20.80
C LEU A 33 -11.11 4.78 -19.41
N ALA A 34 -11.64 5.63 -18.53
CA ALA A 34 -12.16 5.24 -17.23
C ALA A 34 -13.32 4.25 -17.35
N TYR A 35 -14.21 4.40 -18.33
CA TYR A 35 -15.28 3.45 -18.60
C TYR A 35 -14.75 2.08 -19.06
N LEU A 36 -13.70 2.07 -19.90
CA LEU A 36 -13.00 0.84 -20.31
C LEU A 36 -12.23 0.18 -19.14
N LEU A 37 -11.65 0.98 -18.25
CA LEU A 37 -10.94 0.50 -17.06
C LEU A 37 -11.91 0.13 -15.92
N MET A 38 -13.14 0.66 -15.91
CA MET A 38 -14.16 0.38 -14.92
C MET A 38 -14.39 -1.13 -14.69
N PRO A 39 -14.57 -1.99 -15.71
CA PRO A 39 -14.70 -3.43 -15.48
C PRO A 39 -13.45 -4.00 -14.78
N PHE A 40 -12.25 -3.58 -15.15
CA PHE A 40 -11.02 -4.05 -14.50
C PHE A 40 -10.89 -3.55 -13.06
N SER A 41 -11.35 -2.33 -12.78
CA SER A 41 -11.43 -1.79 -11.42
C SER A 41 -12.47 -2.54 -10.58
N VAL A 42 -13.64 -2.85 -11.14
CA VAL A 42 -14.73 -3.54 -10.43
C VAL A 42 -14.39 -5.02 -10.18
N PHE A 43 -13.80 -5.71 -11.16
CA PHE A 43 -13.42 -7.12 -11.00
C PHE A 43 -12.10 -7.31 -10.25
N GLY A 44 -11.14 -6.38 -10.38
CA GLY A 44 -9.83 -6.46 -9.72
C GLY A 44 -9.88 -6.18 -8.23
N LEU A 45 -10.71 -5.25 -7.77
CA LEU A 45 -10.85 -4.97 -6.33
C LEU A 45 -11.62 -6.06 -5.60
N LYS A 46 -12.62 -6.69 -6.23
CA LYS A 46 -13.43 -7.75 -5.59
C LYS A 46 -12.58 -8.95 -5.19
N GLY A 47 -11.77 -9.51 -6.09
CA GLY A 47 -10.90 -10.63 -5.75
C GLY A 47 -9.82 -10.29 -4.72
N ARG A 48 -9.36 -9.04 -4.67
CA ARG A 48 -8.41 -8.58 -3.65
C ARG A 48 -9.08 -8.42 -2.30
N LEU A 49 -10.30 -7.89 -2.25
CA LEU A 49 -11.11 -7.81 -1.04
C LEU A 49 -11.45 -9.20 -0.49
N ASP A 50 -11.91 -10.13 -1.34
CA ASP A 50 -12.20 -11.52 -0.94
C ASP A 50 -10.95 -12.18 -0.33
N SER A 51 -9.76 -11.94 -0.90
CA SER A 51 -8.51 -12.47 -0.35
C SER A 51 -8.12 -11.83 0.99
N ILE A 52 -8.44 -10.55 1.20
CA ILE A 52 -8.16 -9.82 2.43
C ILE A 52 -9.14 -10.23 3.53
N GLU A 53 -10.41 -10.48 3.18
CA GLU A 53 -11.43 -10.98 4.09
C GLU A 53 -11.05 -12.35 4.64
N ALA A 54 -10.63 -13.28 3.77
CA ALA A 54 -10.12 -14.58 4.21
C ALA A 54 -8.90 -14.47 5.14
N GLN A 55 -8.00 -13.51 4.87
CA GLN A 55 -6.84 -13.25 5.75
C GLN A 55 -7.24 -12.64 7.09
N LEU A 56 -8.26 -11.77 7.12
CA LEU A 56 -8.76 -11.17 8.35
C LEU A 56 -9.43 -12.21 9.25
N ASP A 57 -10.21 -13.13 8.68
CA ASP A 57 -10.84 -14.22 9.42
C ASP A 57 -9.81 -15.14 10.09
N GLU A 58 -8.75 -15.48 9.37
CA GLU A 58 -7.62 -16.28 9.91
C GLU A 58 -6.94 -15.54 11.07
N LEU A 59 -6.57 -14.26 10.86
CA LEU A 59 -5.92 -13.45 11.90
C LEU A 59 -6.81 -13.26 13.13
N GLN A 60 -8.11 -13.11 12.95
CA GLN A 60 -9.06 -12.99 14.06
C GLN A 60 -9.18 -14.30 14.84
N GLY A 61 -9.11 -15.45 14.15
CA GLY A 61 -9.00 -16.78 14.76
C GLY A 61 -7.74 -16.91 15.60
N GLU A 62 -6.58 -16.55 15.06
CA GLU A 62 -5.31 -16.56 15.77
C GLU A 62 -5.35 -15.65 17.01
N LEU A 63 -5.89 -14.43 16.89
CA LEU A 63 -6.00 -13.49 18.00
C LEU A 63 -6.90 -14.02 19.13
N ARG A 64 -7.98 -14.72 18.77
CA ARG A 64 -8.86 -15.38 19.75
C ARG A 64 -8.14 -16.50 20.47
N LEU A 65 -7.33 -17.29 19.77
CA LEU A 65 -6.50 -18.34 20.38
C LEU A 65 -5.41 -17.76 21.29
N VAL A 66 -4.71 -16.71 20.86
CA VAL A 66 -3.70 -16.02 21.68
C VAL A 66 -4.34 -15.39 22.90
N SER A 67 -5.46 -14.69 22.75
CA SER A 67 -6.15 -14.06 23.88
C SER A 67 -6.68 -15.09 24.89
N MET A 68 -7.21 -16.23 24.44
CA MET A 68 -7.57 -17.34 25.32
C MET A 68 -6.35 -17.90 26.06
N ARG A 69 -5.23 -18.14 25.37
CA ARG A 69 -3.98 -18.60 26.02
C ARG A 69 -3.42 -17.58 27.01
N LEU A 70 -3.58 -16.29 26.73
CA LEU A 70 -3.13 -15.21 27.61
C LEU A 70 -4.07 -15.03 28.81
N ALA A 71 -5.37 -15.28 28.64
CA ALA A 71 -6.36 -15.25 29.72
C ALA A 71 -6.24 -16.49 30.63
N ASP A 72 -5.97 -17.66 30.07
CA ASP A 72 -5.66 -18.90 30.80
C ASP A 72 -4.22 -18.95 31.31
N ALA A 73 -3.36 -18.01 30.90
CA ALA A 73 -2.07 -17.84 31.54
C ALA A 73 -2.35 -17.50 33.01
N PRO A 74 -1.94 -18.35 33.96
CA PRO A 74 -2.05 -18.02 35.38
C PRO A 74 -1.34 -16.69 35.60
N ARG A 75 -1.62 -16.01 36.71
CA ARG A 75 -0.97 -14.78 37.19
C ARG A 75 0.58 -14.83 37.32
N ARG A 76 1.27 -15.71 36.60
CA ARG A 76 2.70 -15.66 36.30
C ARG A 76 3.12 -14.35 35.63
N SER A 77 2.25 -13.52 35.08
CA SER A 77 2.67 -12.19 34.60
C SER A 77 3.06 -11.24 35.75
N SER A 78 2.49 -11.38 36.96
CA SER A 78 3.01 -10.65 38.13
C SER A 78 4.29 -11.30 38.64
N ALA A 79 4.31 -12.64 38.77
CA ALA A 79 5.48 -13.37 39.26
C ALA A 79 6.69 -13.31 38.29
N ALA A 80 6.46 -13.25 36.98
CA ALA A 80 7.52 -13.07 35.99
C ALA A 80 8.02 -11.63 35.95
N ALA A 81 7.15 -10.62 36.15
CA ALA A 81 7.60 -9.23 36.27
C ALA A 81 8.50 -9.01 37.50
N GLU A 82 8.26 -9.76 38.57
CA GLU A 82 9.13 -9.82 39.75
C GLU A 82 10.44 -10.60 39.48
N ASP A 83 10.38 -11.70 38.71
CA ASP A 83 11.55 -12.49 38.26
C ASP A 83 12.43 -11.74 37.23
N TRP A 84 11.84 -10.82 36.44
CA TRP A 84 12.56 -9.92 35.52
C TRP A 84 13.43 -8.88 36.24
N MET A 85 13.19 -8.61 37.53
CA MET A 85 14.06 -7.72 38.34
C MET A 85 15.31 -8.41 38.88
N ASP A 86 15.35 -9.75 38.90
CA ASP A 86 16.46 -10.56 39.46
C ASP A 86 17.39 -11.15 38.38
N LEU A 87 17.31 -10.66 37.13
CA LEU A 87 18.20 -11.12 36.06
C LEU A 87 19.66 -10.71 36.34
N PRO A 88 20.60 -11.69 36.44
CA PRO A 88 22.02 -11.37 36.49
C PRO A 88 22.43 -10.61 35.21
N PRO A 89 23.43 -9.72 35.27
CA PRO A 89 23.81 -8.89 34.13
C PRO A 89 24.08 -9.75 32.90
N VAL A 90 23.30 -9.53 31.84
CA VAL A 90 23.44 -10.18 30.54
C VAL A 90 24.84 -9.92 30.03
N GLN A 91 25.68 -10.96 30.00
CA GLN A 91 26.93 -10.88 29.25
C GLN A 91 26.57 -10.66 27.78
N PRO A 92 27.23 -9.72 27.07
CA PRO A 92 26.92 -9.46 25.67
C PRO A 92 27.21 -10.71 24.85
N GLU A 93 26.17 -11.45 24.49
CA GLU A 93 26.26 -12.47 23.45
C GLU A 93 26.69 -11.78 22.15
N PRO A 94 27.61 -12.37 21.37
CA PRO A 94 27.95 -11.83 20.06
C PRO A 94 26.68 -11.83 19.21
N VAL A 95 26.21 -10.63 18.86
CA VAL A 95 25.02 -10.40 18.04
C VAL A 95 25.13 -11.25 16.77
N ARG A 96 24.39 -12.35 16.72
CA ARG A 96 24.17 -13.08 15.46
C ARG A 96 23.34 -12.17 14.58
N GLN A 97 24.00 -11.53 13.62
CA GLN A 97 23.33 -10.68 12.63
C GLN A 97 22.26 -11.50 11.91
N PRO A 98 20.99 -11.09 11.94
CA PRO A 98 19.96 -11.76 11.17
C PRO A 98 20.25 -11.57 9.67
N SER A 99 20.32 -12.67 8.93
CA SER A 99 20.61 -12.72 7.51
C SER A 99 19.38 -12.32 6.68
N TRP A 100 18.95 -11.07 6.77
CA TRP A 100 17.97 -10.53 5.83
C TRP A 100 18.68 -10.23 4.50
N PRO A 101 18.09 -10.57 3.34
CA PRO A 101 18.64 -10.19 2.05
C PRO A 101 18.66 -8.66 1.95
N GLN A 102 19.86 -8.09 1.98
CA GLN A 102 20.06 -6.66 1.87
C GLN A 102 19.72 -6.23 0.43
N PRO A 103 18.77 -5.31 0.19
CA PRO A 103 18.55 -4.80 -1.14
C PRO A 103 19.84 -4.12 -1.60
N ALA A 104 20.36 -4.54 -2.76
CA ALA A 104 21.58 -3.99 -3.34
C ALA A 104 21.46 -2.46 -3.35
N ARG A 105 22.29 -1.80 -2.53
CA ARG A 105 22.47 -0.35 -2.50
C ARG A 105 22.96 0.06 -3.90
N ARG A 106 22.03 0.36 -4.80
CA ARG A 106 22.33 1.04 -6.06
C ARG A 106 22.88 2.41 -5.67
N GLY A 107 24.16 2.60 -5.95
CA GLY A 107 24.96 3.72 -5.48
C GLY A 107 24.24 5.05 -5.68
N ARG A 108 23.92 5.69 -4.56
CA ARG A 108 23.71 7.13 -4.54
C ARG A 108 25.07 7.76 -4.84
N ALA A 109 25.29 8.14 -6.09
CA ALA A 109 26.37 9.04 -6.44
C ALA A 109 25.98 10.43 -5.91
N GLU A 110 26.46 10.79 -4.73
CA GLU A 110 26.40 12.19 -4.32
C GLU A 110 27.41 12.96 -5.16
N PRO A 111 26.99 14.04 -5.84
CA PRO A 111 27.90 14.88 -6.60
C PRO A 111 28.79 15.62 -5.59
N ARG A 112 30.11 15.39 -5.68
CA ARG A 112 31.09 16.19 -4.96
C ARG A 112 31.05 17.61 -5.53
N LEU A 113 30.77 18.58 -4.67
CA LEU A 113 30.96 19.99 -4.97
C LEU A 113 32.43 20.29 -4.67
N ASP A 114 33.24 20.38 -5.72
CA ASP A 114 34.54 21.05 -5.70
C ASP A 114 34.36 22.51 -6.15
#